data_AF-A0A8T5MBN3-F1
#
_entry.id   AF-A0A8T5MBN3-F1
#
_cell.length_a   1.000
_cell.length_b   1.000
_cell.length_c   1.000
_cell.angle_alpha   90.00
_cell.angle_beta   90.00
_cell.angle_gamma   90.00
#
_symmetry.space_group_name_H-M   'P 1'
#
loop_
_entity.id
_entity.type
_entity.pdbx_description
1 polymer ?
#
loop_
_entity_poly.entity_id
_entity_poly.type
_entity_poly.pdbx_seq_one_letter_code
_entity_poly.pdbx_strand_id
1 'polypeptide(L)'
;MNKFYGKEEGGYLESGNWNVAEPFAMRKIMKPLDEFENYRVIAEFGSMELSEEFFITPEIRAEARVKALKRMQSCLLRVIGNSLFAVNKKTDKDELRTAKKLIEEKINPLINICYDTNSRVNGKKNVFILFEKPFGVVFDLLTQIHDRICEPLNRNDLIFSTQDNETVEEFKERMIDRIVNQG
;
A
#
# COMPACT_ATOMS: atom_id res chain seq x y z
N MET A 1 6.79 3.35 62.30
CA MET A 1 5.87 3.10 61.17
C MET A 1 6.69 3.10 59.89
N ASN A 2 7.13 1.92 59.45
CA ASN A 2 7.85 1.75 58.19
C ASN A 2 6.82 1.57 57.07
N LYS A 3 6.81 2.49 56.11
CA LYS A 3 6.15 2.27 54.81
C LYS A 3 7.13 1.50 53.94
N PHE A 4 6.82 0.24 53.66
CA PHE A 4 7.47 -0.54 52.61
C PHE A 4 7.16 0.11 51.26
N TYR A 5 8.18 0.59 50.56
CA TYR A 5 8.11 0.80 49.11
C TYR A 5 8.30 -0.56 48.46
N GLY A 6 7.19 -1.15 47.98
CA GLY A 6 7.23 -2.22 47.01
C GLY A 6 7.67 -1.63 45.67
N LYS A 7 8.87 -2.01 45.24
CA LYS A 7 9.37 -1.83 43.87
C LYS A 7 8.58 -2.83 43.00
N GLU A 8 7.70 -2.36 42.14
CA GLU A 8 7.12 -3.20 41.08
C GLU A 8 8.19 -3.37 39.99
N GLU A 9 8.89 -4.50 40.03
CA GLU A 9 9.78 -4.97 38.97
C GLU A 9 9.01 -5.91 38.04
N GLY A 10 9.23 -5.75 36.73
CA GLY A 10 9.07 -6.85 35.76
C GLY A 10 8.00 -6.64 34.70
N GLY A 11 8.36 -5.93 33.63
CA GLY A 11 7.55 -5.77 32.42
C GLY A 11 7.32 -7.09 31.68
N TYR A 12 6.05 -7.45 31.51
CA TYR A 12 5.58 -8.51 30.62
C TYR A 12 4.28 -8.03 29.96
N LEU A 13 4.35 -7.07 29.02
CA LEU A 13 3.14 -6.61 28.32
C LEU A 13 3.27 -6.37 26.80
N GLU A 14 4.42 -6.59 26.15
CA GLU A 14 4.58 -6.17 24.74
C GLU A 14 4.65 -7.27 23.68
N SER A 15 4.90 -8.54 24.03
CA SER A 15 5.02 -9.61 23.02
C SER A 15 3.68 -10.18 22.51
N GLY A 16 2.58 -9.98 23.26
CA GLY A 16 1.26 -10.54 22.91
C GLY A 16 0.54 -9.80 21.78
N ASN A 17 0.74 -8.48 21.64
CA ASN A 17 0.03 -7.67 20.66
C ASN A 17 0.67 -7.73 19.26
N TRP A 18 1.99 -7.95 19.18
CA TRP A 18 2.72 -8.02 17.89
C TRP A 18 2.27 -9.20 17.03
N ASN A 19 2.10 -10.39 17.62
CA ASN A 19 1.62 -11.59 16.91
C ASN A 19 0.21 -11.43 16.28
N VAL A 20 -0.60 -10.49 16.76
CA VAL A 20 -1.94 -10.20 16.20
C VAL A 20 -1.89 -9.06 15.18
N ALA A 21 -0.97 -8.11 15.37
CA ALA A 21 -0.79 -6.95 14.51
C ALA A 21 -0.09 -7.29 13.18
N GLU A 22 0.86 -8.23 13.16
CA GLU A 22 1.60 -8.62 11.96
C GLU A 22 0.69 -9.21 10.85
N PRO A 23 -0.18 -10.20 11.12
CA PRO A 23 -1.13 -10.69 10.11
C PRO A 23 -2.09 -9.60 9.59
N PHE A 24 -2.41 -8.63 10.44
CA PHE A 24 -3.20 -7.47 10.04
C PHE A 24 -2.42 -6.62 9.05
N ALA A 25 -1.20 -6.19 9.40
CA ALA A 25 -0.35 -5.36 8.56
C ALA A 25 -0.09 -6.04 7.19
N MET A 26 0.25 -7.32 7.19
CA MET A 26 0.45 -8.07 5.94
C MET A 26 -0.79 -8.09 5.06
N ARG A 27 -1.96 -8.40 5.62
CA ARG A 27 -3.19 -8.54 4.82
C ARG A 27 -3.78 -7.20 4.39
N LYS A 28 -3.66 -6.17 5.22
CA LYS A 28 -4.43 -4.92 5.09
C LYS A 28 -3.59 -3.75 4.60
N ILE A 29 -2.26 -3.84 4.70
CA ILE A 29 -1.32 -2.80 4.28
C ILE A 29 -0.44 -3.36 3.15
N MET A 30 0.36 -4.41 3.41
CA MET A 30 1.31 -4.88 2.40
C MET A 30 0.64 -5.48 1.16
N LYS A 31 -0.34 -6.39 1.33
CA LYS A 31 -1.01 -6.99 0.16
C LYS A 31 -1.63 -5.93 -0.77
N PRO A 32 -2.34 -4.90 -0.28
CA PRO A 32 -2.79 -3.81 -1.14
C PRO A 32 -1.67 -3.00 -1.80
N LEU A 33 -0.49 -2.85 -1.19
CA LEU A 33 0.68 -2.21 -1.83
C LEU A 33 1.23 -3.08 -2.96
N ASP A 34 1.31 -4.40 -2.78
CA ASP A 34 1.69 -5.33 -3.85
C ASP A 34 0.65 -5.37 -4.98
N GLU A 35 -0.65 -5.35 -4.65
CA GLU A 35 -1.73 -5.19 -5.63
C GLU A 35 -1.57 -3.86 -6.42
N PHE A 36 -1.17 -2.78 -5.75
CA PHE A 36 -0.93 -1.49 -6.41
C PHE A 36 0.14 -1.60 -7.49
N GLU A 37 1.26 -2.27 -7.22
CA GLU A 37 2.36 -2.46 -8.17
C GLU A 37 1.90 -3.25 -9.41
N ASN A 38 1.14 -4.33 -9.20
CA ASN A 38 0.54 -5.08 -10.30
C ASN A 38 -0.40 -4.20 -11.15
N TYR A 39 -1.24 -3.39 -10.51
CA TYR A 39 -2.11 -2.47 -11.23
C TYR A 39 -1.34 -1.32 -11.90
N ARG A 40 -0.18 -0.91 -11.38
CA ARG A 40 0.69 0.08 -12.02
C ARG A 40 1.17 -0.42 -13.37
N VAL A 41 1.64 -1.66 -13.44
CA VAL A 41 2.06 -2.31 -14.69
C VAL A 41 0.90 -2.36 -15.69
N ILE A 42 -0.29 -2.81 -15.27
CA ILE A 42 -1.46 -2.87 -16.15
C ILE A 42 -1.91 -1.47 -16.58
N ALA A 43 -1.81 -0.45 -15.72
CA ALA A 43 -2.16 0.93 -16.08
C ALA A 43 -1.20 1.51 -17.13
N GLU A 44 0.08 1.14 -17.07
CA GLU A 44 1.10 1.56 -18.03
C GLU A 44 0.94 0.83 -19.39
N PHE A 45 0.88 -0.50 -19.38
CA PHE A 45 0.97 -1.31 -20.61
C PHE A 45 -0.37 -1.88 -21.09
N GLY A 46 -1.33 -2.05 -20.17
CA GLY A 46 -2.64 -2.68 -20.42
C GLY A 46 -2.67 -4.20 -20.25
N SER A 47 -1.54 -4.83 -19.92
CA SER A 47 -1.43 -6.24 -19.51
C SER A 47 -0.30 -6.38 -18.47
N MET A 48 -0.26 -7.53 -17.80
CA MET A 48 0.88 -7.90 -16.94
C MET A 48 1.99 -8.56 -17.75
N GLU A 49 1.59 -9.40 -18.72
CA GLU A 49 2.49 -10.20 -19.52
C GLU A 49 2.71 -9.58 -20.88
N LEU A 50 3.96 -9.57 -21.33
CA LEU A 50 4.34 -9.08 -22.67
C LEU A 50 3.66 -9.90 -23.78
N SER A 51 3.48 -11.21 -23.58
CA SER A 51 2.83 -12.08 -24.57
C SER A 51 1.38 -11.69 -24.81
N GLU A 52 0.67 -11.22 -23.78
CA GLU A 52 -0.74 -10.82 -23.90
C GLU A 52 -0.89 -9.56 -24.77
N GLU A 53 0.12 -8.68 -24.78
CA GLU A 53 0.09 -7.44 -25.55
C GLU A 53 -0.13 -7.65 -27.06
N PHE A 54 0.33 -8.78 -27.59
CA PHE A 54 0.19 -9.12 -29.00
C PHE A 54 -1.23 -9.55 -29.39
N PHE A 55 -2.05 -9.96 -28.41
CA PHE A 55 -3.38 -10.51 -28.65
C PHE A 55 -4.53 -9.58 -28.24
N ILE A 56 -4.25 -8.54 -27.44
CA ILE A 56 -5.26 -7.57 -26.99
C ILE A 56 -5.53 -6.50 -28.04
N THR A 57 -6.81 -6.19 -28.27
CA THR A 57 -7.17 -5.06 -29.14
C THR A 57 -6.88 -3.73 -28.44
N PRO A 58 -6.67 -2.64 -29.18
CA PRO A 58 -6.43 -1.31 -28.59
C PRO A 58 -7.53 -0.88 -27.61
N GLU A 59 -8.79 -1.21 -27.87
CA GLU A 59 -9.91 -0.85 -27.01
C GLU A 59 -9.90 -1.62 -25.69
N ILE A 60 -9.60 -2.93 -25.75
CA ILE A 60 -9.47 -3.77 -24.54
C ILE A 60 -8.29 -3.27 -23.70
N ARG A 61 -7.17 -2.94 -24.35
CA ARG A 61 -5.98 -2.37 -23.70
C ARG A 61 -6.31 -1.06 -22.99
N ALA A 62 -6.99 -0.14 -23.68
CA ALA A 62 -7.41 1.14 -23.12
C ALA A 62 -8.35 0.97 -21.91
N GLU A 63 -9.34 0.08 -22.02
CA GLU A 63 -10.27 -0.21 -20.92
C GLU A 63 -9.54 -0.84 -19.72
N ALA A 64 -8.62 -1.76 -19.97
CA ALA A 64 -7.78 -2.39 -18.93
C ALA A 64 -6.95 -1.35 -18.18
N ARG A 65 -6.29 -0.43 -18.90
CA ARG A 65 -5.50 0.66 -18.30
C ARG A 65 -6.32 1.56 -17.38
N VAL A 66 -7.53 1.95 -17.79
CA VAL A 66 -8.44 2.76 -16.95
C VAL A 66 -8.94 1.98 -15.73
N LYS A 67 -9.29 0.71 -15.90
CA LYS A 67 -9.68 -0.15 -14.77
C LYS A 67 -8.54 -0.30 -13.77
N ALA A 68 -7.32 -0.50 -14.24
CA ALA A 68 -6.13 -0.59 -13.40
C ALA A 68 -5.87 0.72 -12.65
N LEU A 69 -6.01 1.88 -13.30
CA LEU A 69 -5.91 3.19 -12.65
C LEU A 69 -6.90 3.36 -11.48
N LYS A 70 -8.16 2.94 -11.68
CA LYS A 70 -9.18 2.92 -10.62
C LYS A 70 -8.82 1.95 -9.48
N ARG A 71 -8.19 0.82 -9.81
CA ARG A 71 -7.74 -0.17 -8.83
C ARG A 71 -6.54 0.33 -8.03
N MET A 72 -5.56 0.99 -8.67
CA MET A 72 -4.46 1.68 -7.99
C MET A 72 -4.99 2.64 -6.93
N GLN A 73 -5.91 3.52 -7.31
CA GLN A 73 -6.56 4.44 -6.40
C GLN A 73 -7.22 3.72 -5.20
N SER A 74 -7.97 2.66 -5.47
CA SER A 74 -8.62 1.87 -4.42
C SER A 74 -7.62 1.21 -3.49
N CYS A 75 -6.47 0.74 -3.99
CA CYS A 75 -5.39 0.22 -3.15
C CYS A 75 -4.88 1.29 -2.17
N LEU A 76 -4.55 2.49 -2.67
CA LEU A 76 -4.06 3.59 -1.83
C LEU A 76 -5.06 3.99 -0.75
N LEU A 77 -6.35 4.12 -1.09
CA LEU A 77 -7.39 4.45 -0.11
C LEU A 77 -7.54 3.36 0.95
N ARG A 78 -7.43 2.08 0.57
CA ARG A 78 -7.44 0.94 1.51
C ARG A 78 -6.23 0.98 2.43
N VAL A 79 -5.02 1.15 1.89
CA VAL A 79 -3.78 1.28 2.65
C VAL A 79 -3.91 2.42 3.65
N ILE A 80 -4.21 3.63 3.20
CA ILE A 80 -4.33 4.80 4.05
C ILE A 80 -5.38 4.58 5.15
N GLY A 81 -6.56 4.06 4.79
CA GLY A 81 -7.64 3.78 5.75
C GLY A 81 -7.23 2.80 6.84
N ASN A 82 -6.54 1.72 6.47
CA ASN A 82 -6.04 0.72 7.43
C ASN A 82 -4.85 1.23 8.24
N SER A 83 -4.04 2.13 7.71
CA SER A 83 -2.85 2.63 8.40
C SER A 83 -3.14 3.73 9.41
N LEU A 84 -4.25 4.48 9.26
CA LEU A 84 -4.57 5.60 10.16
C LEU A 84 -4.75 5.22 11.63
N PHE A 85 -5.18 3.99 11.91
CA PHE A 85 -5.29 3.50 13.28
C PHE A 85 -3.97 2.85 13.78
N ALA A 86 -3.18 2.30 12.86
CA ALA A 86 -1.92 1.61 13.18
C ALA A 86 -0.75 2.57 13.40
N VAL A 87 -0.77 3.74 12.75
CA VAL A 87 0.22 4.80 12.95
C VAL A 87 0.01 5.45 14.31
N ASN A 88 1.11 5.75 15.01
CA ASN A 88 1.06 6.38 16.33
C ASN A 88 1.23 7.90 16.28
N LYS A 89 2.15 8.40 15.47
CA LYS A 89 2.51 9.83 15.43
C LYS A 89 1.45 10.66 14.72
N LYS A 90 1.09 11.81 15.31
CA LYS A 90 0.10 12.73 14.73
C LYS A 90 0.52 13.26 13.36
N THR A 91 1.80 13.59 13.19
CA THR A 91 2.37 14.09 11.93
C THR A 91 2.17 13.10 10.79
N ASP A 92 2.48 11.83 11.03
CA ASP A 92 2.30 10.74 10.05
C ASP A 92 0.81 10.53 9.70
N LYS A 93 -0.09 10.62 10.69
CA LYS A 93 -1.54 10.58 10.44
C LYS A 93 -2.01 11.74 9.56
N ASP A 94 -1.49 12.93 9.80
CA ASP A 94 -1.87 14.12 9.05
C ASP A 94 -1.34 14.07 7.61
N GLU A 95 -0.15 13.51 7.38
CA GLU A 95 0.37 13.18 6.05
C GLU A 95 -0.55 12.20 5.31
N LEU A 96 -0.92 11.09 5.95
CA LEU A 96 -1.84 10.09 5.37
C LEU A 96 -3.22 10.69 5.07
N ARG A 97 -3.77 11.52 5.97
CA ARG A 97 -5.05 12.23 5.74
C ARG A 97 -4.95 13.21 4.58
N THR A 98 -3.81 13.88 4.43
CA THR A 98 -3.56 14.81 3.31
C THR A 98 -3.53 14.06 1.99
N ALA A 99 -2.83 12.92 1.94
CA ALA A 99 -2.82 12.04 0.78
C ALA A 99 -4.22 11.54 0.43
N LYS A 100 -5.00 11.12 1.44
CA LYS A 100 -6.40 10.69 1.25
C LYS A 100 -7.27 11.80 0.63
N LYS A 101 -7.21 13.01 1.19
CA LYS A 101 -7.95 14.16 0.65
C LYS A 101 -7.56 14.48 -0.78
N LEU A 102 -6.26 14.43 -1.10
CA LEU A 102 -5.78 14.64 -2.46
C LEU A 102 -6.40 13.63 -3.44
N ILE A 103 -6.47 12.36 -3.04
CA ILE A 103 -7.14 11.32 -3.85
C ILE A 103 -8.62 11.63 -4.03
N GLU A 104 -9.34 11.89 -2.94
CA GLU A 104 -10.80 12.03 -2.93
C GLU A 104 -11.28 13.31 -3.62
N GLU A 105 -10.58 14.43 -3.42
CA GLU A 105 -11.01 15.76 -3.89
C GLU A 105 -10.41 16.15 -5.23
N LYS A 106 -9.21 15.65 -5.57
CA LYS A 106 -8.49 16.06 -6.80
C LYS A 106 -8.42 14.93 -7.83
N ILE A 107 -8.06 13.71 -7.42
CA ILE A 107 -7.85 12.62 -8.38
C ILE A 107 -9.17 11.98 -8.82
N ASN A 108 -10.07 11.72 -7.87
CA ASN A 108 -11.36 11.07 -8.14
C ASN A 108 -12.14 11.74 -9.29
N PRO A 109 -12.29 13.08 -9.32
CA PRO A 109 -12.97 13.75 -10.43
C PRO A 109 -12.23 13.62 -11.76
N LEU A 110 -10.90 13.54 -11.74
CA LEU A 110 -10.07 13.48 -12.95
C LEU A 110 -10.10 12.11 -13.63
N ILE A 111 -10.42 11.03 -12.91
CA ILE A 111 -10.52 9.69 -13.51
C ILE A 111 -11.60 9.64 -14.59
N ASN A 112 -12.72 10.33 -14.40
CA ASN A 112 -13.83 10.30 -15.35
C ASN A 112 -13.52 11.06 -16.65
N ILE A 113 -12.55 11.98 -16.63
CA ILE A 113 -12.10 12.68 -17.84
C ILE A 113 -10.96 11.95 -18.56
N CYS A 114 -10.52 10.79 -18.04
CA CYS A 114 -9.48 9.99 -18.67
C CYS A 114 -10.01 9.18 -19.86
N TYR A 115 -11.33 9.01 -20.00
CA TYR A 115 -11.89 8.18 -21.06
C TYR A 115 -13.29 8.65 -21.48
N ASP A 116 -13.70 8.21 -22.67
CA ASP A 116 -15.07 8.32 -23.15
C ASP A 116 -15.56 6.95 -23.64
N THR A 117 -16.83 6.67 -23.41
CA THR A 117 -17.53 5.49 -23.91
C THR A 117 -18.65 5.95 -24.82
N ASN A 118 -18.39 5.95 -26.12
CA ASN A 118 -19.45 6.23 -27.09
C ASN A 118 -20.33 4.97 -27.24
N SER A 119 -21.51 5.00 -26.62
CA SER A 119 -22.57 4.03 -26.83
C SER A 119 -23.34 4.40 -28.10
N ARG A 120 -23.04 3.75 -29.25
CA ARG A 120 -23.89 3.93 -30.44
C ARG A 120 -24.97 2.85 -30.55
N VAL A 121 -26.19 3.33 -30.31
CA VAL A 121 -27.45 2.90 -30.94
C VAL A 121 -27.21 2.61 -32.43
N ASN A 122 -27.76 1.49 -32.93
CA ASN A 122 -27.63 0.95 -34.31
C ASN A 122 -26.44 -0.01 -34.60
N GLY A 123 -26.09 -0.90 -33.66
CA GLY A 123 -25.46 -2.19 -33.99
C GLY A 123 -23.97 -2.18 -34.38
N LYS A 124 -23.21 -1.11 -34.09
CA LYS A 124 -21.75 -1.09 -34.24
C LYS A 124 -21.08 -0.95 -32.86
N LYS A 125 -19.99 -1.72 -32.65
CA LYS A 125 -19.22 -1.89 -31.40
C LYS A 125 -19.12 -0.63 -30.55
N ASN A 126 -19.27 -0.80 -29.23
CA ASN A 126 -18.89 0.21 -28.23
C ASN A 126 -17.42 0.60 -28.45
N VAL A 127 -17.15 1.88 -28.68
CA VAL A 127 -15.79 2.40 -28.82
C VAL A 127 -15.37 3.00 -27.48
N PHE A 128 -14.32 2.43 -26.89
CA PHE A 128 -13.68 2.96 -25.70
C PHE A 128 -12.50 3.83 -26.13
N ILE A 129 -12.52 5.11 -25.77
CA ILE A 129 -11.47 6.06 -26.13
C ILE A 129 -10.75 6.47 -24.84
N LEU A 130 -9.44 6.27 -24.80
CA LEU A 130 -8.58 6.74 -23.71
C LEU A 130 -7.96 8.09 -24.09
N PHE A 131 -8.03 9.05 -23.18
CA PHE A 131 -7.36 10.33 -23.30
C PHE A 131 -6.02 10.28 -22.57
N GLU A 132 -4.94 10.06 -23.31
CA GLU A 132 -3.59 9.81 -22.76
C GLU A 132 -3.07 10.94 -21.85
N LYS A 133 -3.34 12.20 -22.18
CA LYS A 133 -2.85 13.35 -21.39
C LYS A 133 -3.46 13.40 -19.97
N PRO A 134 -4.79 13.46 -19.78
CA PRO A 134 -5.36 13.40 -18.43
C PRO A 134 -5.07 12.08 -17.73
N PHE A 135 -5.00 10.96 -18.47
CA PHE A 135 -4.62 9.67 -17.92
C PHE A 135 -3.22 9.69 -17.29
N GLY A 136 -2.21 10.15 -18.04
CA GLY A 136 -0.83 10.24 -17.57
C GLY A 136 -0.69 11.11 -16.32
N VAL A 137 -1.38 12.26 -16.28
CA VAL A 137 -1.40 13.11 -15.09
C VAL A 137 -1.95 12.39 -13.87
N VAL A 138 -3.04 11.65 -14.00
CA VAL A 138 -3.62 10.90 -12.88
C VAL A 138 -2.73 9.74 -12.47
N PHE A 139 -2.15 9.02 -13.42
CA PHE A 139 -1.21 7.92 -13.18
C PHE A 139 0.02 8.39 -12.38
N ASP A 140 0.64 9.49 -12.80
CA ASP A 140 1.79 10.08 -12.12
C ASP A 140 1.45 10.52 -10.70
N LEU A 141 0.30 11.17 -10.51
CA LEU A 141 -0.16 11.60 -9.19
C LEU A 141 -0.41 10.41 -8.25
N LEU A 142 -1.01 9.32 -8.72
CA LEU A 142 -1.22 8.12 -7.92
C LEU A 142 0.11 7.47 -7.53
N THR A 143 1.08 7.43 -8.45
CA THR A 143 2.43 6.90 -8.18
C THR A 143 3.18 7.77 -7.16
N GLN A 144 3.15 9.09 -7.30
CA GLN A 144 3.75 9.99 -6.31
C GLN A 144 3.11 9.86 -4.92
N ILE A 145 1.79 9.64 -4.86
CA ILE A 145 1.10 9.40 -3.59
C ILE A 145 1.53 8.08 -2.98
N HIS A 146 1.64 7.01 -3.78
CA HIS A 146 2.17 5.72 -3.32
C HIS A 146 3.52 5.90 -2.64
N ASP A 147 4.48 6.51 -3.33
CA ASP A 147 5.83 6.70 -2.80
C ASP A 147 5.82 7.52 -1.51
N ARG A 148 4.99 8.57 -1.48
CA ARG A 148 4.85 9.44 -0.30
C ARG A 148 4.19 8.74 0.89
N ILE A 149 3.24 7.84 0.69
CA ILE A 149 2.61 7.13 1.82
C ILE A 149 3.50 6.01 2.36
N CYS A 150 4.41 5.45 1.57
CA CYS A 150 5.36 4.43 2.05
C CYS A 150 6.26 4.95 3.18
N GLU A 151 6.62 6.23 3.14
CA GLU A 151 7.45 6.89 4.17
C GLU A 151 6.86 6.83 5.59
N PRO A 152 5.65 7.37 5.88
CA PRO A 152 5.05 7.25 7.21
C PRO A 152 4.74 5.80 7.60
N LEU A 153 4.47 4.91 6.64
CA LEU A 153 4.25 3.49 6.94
C LEU A 153 5.53 2.81 7.42
N ASN A 154 6.65 3.08 6.76
CA ASN A 154 7.95 2.56 7.14
C ASN A 154 8.39 3.08 8.52
N ARG A 155 8.17 4.37 8.81
CA ARG A 155 8.47 4.97 10.13
C ARG A 155 7.67 4.37 11.31
N ASN A 156 6.62 3.60 11.02
CA ASN A 156 5.77 2.93 12.01
C ASN A 156 5.89 1.39 11.90
N ASP A 157 6.94 0.89 11.24
CA ASP A 157 7.23 -0.54 11.07
C ASP A 157 6.08 -1.34 10.40
N LEU A 158 5.29 -0.68 9.54
CA LEU A 158 4.14 -1.29 8.86
C LEU A 158 4.47 -1.94 7.51
N ILE A 159 5.70 -1.74 7.01
CA ILE A 159 6.20 -2.31 5.74
C ILE A 159 7.50 -3.08 5.99
N PHE A 160 8.54 -2.39 6.44
CA PHE A 160 9.80 -3.01 6.88
C PHE A 160 9.87 -2.91 8.40
N SER A 161 10.07 -4.04 9.08
CA SER A 161 10.28 -4.02 10.52
C SER A 161 11.75 -3.66 10.78
N THR A 162 12.00 -2.75 11.72
CA THR A 162 13.36 -2.52 12.23
C THR A 162 13.88 -3.67 13.08
N GLN A 163 13.00 -4.58 13.54
CA GLN A 163 13.36 -5.74 14.38
C GLN A 163 13.88 -6.96 13.60
N ASP A 164 13.61 -7.08 12.30
CA ASP A 164 14.16 -8.18 11.47
C ASP A 164 15.64 -7.99 11.08
N ASN A 165 16.24 -6.85 11.48
CA ASN A 165 17.68 -6.66 11.41
C ASN A 165 18.35 -7.16 12.69
N GLU A 166 18.19 -8.44 13.02
CA GLU A 166 19.17 -9.05 13.92
C GLU A 166 20.52 -8.99 13.24
N THR A 167 21.44 -8.23 13.84
CA THR A 167 22.82 -8.22 13.40
C THR A 167 23.40 -9.64 13.58
N VAL A 168 24.40 -9.99 12.75
CA VAL A 168 25.09 -11.28 12.87
C VAL A 168 25.65 -11.47 14.28
N GLU A 169 25.99 -10.37 14.94
CA GLU A 169 26.43 -10.26 16.32
C GLU A 169 25.33 -10.70 17.31
N GLU A 170 24.13 -10.16 17.23
CA GLU A 170 23.00 -10.52 18.13
C GLU A 170 22.53 -11.97 17.93
N PHE A 171 22.65 -12.50 16.71
CA PHE A 171 22.42 -13.92 16.43
C PHE A 171 23.47 -14.83 17.06
N LYS A 172 24.76 -14.43 16.99
CA LYS A 172 25.86 -15.17 17.62
C LYS A 172 25.73 -15.17 19.15
N GLU A 173 25.37 -14.04 19.76
CA GLU A 173 25.20 -13.94 21.21
C GLU A 173 24.11 -14.89 21.72
N ARG A 174 22.94 -14.95 21.07
CA ARG A 174 21.89 -15.92 21.46
C ARG A 174 22.27 -17.38 21.24
N MET A 175 23.08 -17.68 20.22
CA MET A 175 23.61 -19.05 20.02
C MET A 175 24.54 -19.45 21.16
N ILE A 176 25.45 -18.56 21.57
CA ILE A 176 26.35 -18.79 22.70
C ILE A 176 25.54 -18.97 23.98
N ASP A 177 24.56 -18.12 24.22
CA ASP A 177 23.73 -18.18 25.43
C ASP A 177 22.91 -19.47 25.52
N ARG A 178 22.42 -20.00 24.38
CA ARG A 178 21.77 -21.32 24.33
C ARG A 178 22.73 -22.47 24.61
N ILE A 179 23.96 -22.40 24.10
CA ILE A 179 24.98 -23.45 24.33
C ILE A 179 25.44 -23.47 25.78
N VAL A 180 25.58 -22.29 26.40
CA VAL A 180 26.09 -22.16 27.78
C VAL A 180 25.02 -22.48 28.82
N ASN A 181 23.76 -22.12 28.58
CA ASN A 181 22.69 -22.26 29.58
C ASN A 181 21.78 -23.48 29.39
N GLN A 182 21.93 -24.26 28.31
CA GLN A 182 21.18 -25.50 28.07
C GLN A 182 22.06 -26.75 27.94
N GLY A 183 23.36 -26.67 28.24
CA GLY A 183 24.26 -27.80 28.45
C GLY A 183 24.47 -28.09 29.93
#